data_AF-A0A5M8P2J2-F1
#
_entry.id   AF-A0A5M8P2J2-F1
#
_cell.length_a   1.000
_cell.length_b   1.000
_cell.length_c   1.000
_cell.angle_alpha   90.00
_cell.angle_beta   90.00
_cell.angle_gamma   90.00
#
_symmetry.space_group_name_H-M   'P 1'
#
loop_
_entity.id
_entity.type
_entity.pdbx_description
1 polymer ?
#
loop_
_entity_poly.entity_id
_entity_poly.type
_entity_poly.pdbx_seq_one_letter_code
_entity_poly.pdbx_strand_id
1 'polypeptide(L)'
;MIKIKIGADELILWLRKNNKANSIPNDEIQGLGRKIHDLIVGQLGGKKVNDDYPSYWANLDEVTHIDKFGLPKSSAQYEINTSELERLYVELNNW
;
A
#
# COMPACT_ATOMS: atom_id res chain seq x y z
N MET A 1 -4.27 20.54 -9.97
CA MET A 1 -4.00 19.58 -8.87
C MET A 1 -3.11 18.47 -9.42
N ILE A 2 -2.07 18.10 -8.69
CA ILE A 2 -1.09 17.10 -9.13
C ILE A 2 -1.52 15.75 -8.55
N LYS A 3 -1.51 14.71 -9.37
CA LYS A 3 -1.78 13.33 -8.95
C LYS A 3 -0.49 12.53 -9.00
N ILE A 4 -0.34 11.60 -8.07
CA ILE A 4 0.73 10.62 -8.06
C ILE A 4 0.16 9.21 -8.11
N LYS A 5 0.99 8.26 -8.52
CA LYS A 5 0.71 6.83 -8.39
C LYS A 5 1.36 6.30 -7.12
N ILE A 6 0.65 5.43 -6.42
CA ILE A 6 1.14 4.75 -5.23
C ILE A 6 0.62 3.32 -5.20
N GLY A 7 1.50 2.37 -4.88
CA GLY A 7 1.19 0.96 -4.70
C GLY A 7 0.77 0.64 -3.27
N ALA A 8 -0.14 -0.34 -3.10
CA ALA A 8 -0.51 -0.81 -1.77
C ALA A 8 0.68 -1.45 -1.05
N ASP A 9 1.57 -2.09 -1.80
CA ASP A 9 2.82 -2.64 -1.28
C ASP A 9 3.72 -1.58 -0.63
N GLU A 10 3.77 -0.36 -1.17
CA GLU A 10 4.58 0.73 -0.62
C GLU A 10 4.07 1.16 0.76
N LEU A 11 2.76 1.17 0.92
CA LEU A 11 2.10 1.49 2.17
C LEU A 11 2.24 0.35 3.19
N ILE A 12 2.12 -0.91 2.75
CA ILE A 12 2.37 -2.08 3.59
C ILE A 12 3.82 -2.10 4.08
N LEU A 13 4.78 -1.80 3.21
CA LEU A 13 6.19 -1.71 3.60
C LEU A 13 6.40 -0.61 4.64
N TRP A 14 5.83 0.57 4.41
CA TRP A 14 5.92 1.68 5.36
C TRP A 14 5.36 1.27 6.73
N LEU A 15 4.18 0.67 6.79
CA LEU A 15 3.56 0.20 8.03
C LEU A 15 4.50 -0.75 8.79
N ARG A 16 5.00 -1.79 8.12
CA ARG A 16 5.82 -2.82 8.76
C ARG A 16 7.20 -2.33 9.19
N LYS A 17 7.83 -1.46 8.41
CA LYS A 17 9.08 -0.79 8.82
C LYS A 17 8.91 0.07 10.06
N ASN A 18 7.69 0.56 10.32
CA ASN A 18 7.34 1.34 11.51
C ASN A 18 6.70 0.49 12.63
N ASN A 19 6.85 -0.84 12.59
CA ASN A 19 6.27 -1.79 13.56
C ASN A 19 4.73 -1.73 13.65
N LYS A 20 4.06 -1.36 12.55
CA LYS A 20 2.60 -1.28 12.44
C LYS A 20 2.04 -2.43 11.62
N ALA A 21 0.83 -2.85 11.96
CA ALA A 21 0.09 -3.88 11.23
C ALA A 21 0.87 -5.19 10.93
N ASN A 22 1.88 -5.54 11.73
CA ASN A 22 2.73 -6.71 11.51
C ASN A 22 1.97 -8.04 11.56
N SER A 23 0.85 -8.09 12.29
CA SER A 23 -0.02 -9.26 12.42
C SER A 23 -1.19 -9.29 11.43
N ILE A 24 -1.36 -8.24 10.61
CA ILE A 24 -2.45 -8.16 9.65
C ILE A 24 -1.98 -8.79 8.32
N PRO A 25 -2.74 -9.75 7.76
CA PRO A 25 -2.41 -10.34 6.46
C PRO A 25 -2.48 -9.28 5.36
N ASN A 26 -1.79 -9.52 4.23
CA ASN A 26 -1.90 -8.62 3.07
C ASN A 26 -3.30 -8.69 2.46
N ASP A 27 -3.77 -9.93 2.31
CA ASP A 27 -5.02 -10.30 1.65
C ASP A 27 -6.07 -10.73 2.70
N GLU A 28 -7.24 -11.19 2.24
CA GLU A 28 -8.41 -11.58 3.06
C GLU A 28 -9.34 -10.43 3.49
N ILE A 29 -10.47 -10.78 4.12
CA ILE A 29 -11.57 -9.86 4.47
C ILE A 29 -11.09 -8.69 5.36
N GLN A 30 -10.07 -8.93 6.19
CA GLN A 30 -9.43 -7.95 7.06
C GLN A 30 -8.01 -7.56 6.61
N GLY A 31 -7.62 -7.94 5.39
CA GLY A 31 -6.28 -7.71 4.84
C GLY A 31 -5.95 -6.24 4.68
N LEU A 32 -4.65 -5.93 4.75
CA LEU A 32 -4.13 -4.58 4.54
C LEU A 32 -4.50 -4.03 3.17
N GLY A 33 -4.51 -4.84 2.12
CA GLY A 33 -4.93 -4.42 0.78
C GLY A 33 -6.32 -3.80 0.77
N ARG A 34 -7.28 -4.40 1.50
CA ARG A 34 -8.64 -3.88 1.62
C ARG A 34 -8.71 -2.62 2.46
N LYS A 35 -8.00 -2.57 3.60
CA LYS A 35 -7.95 -1.36 4.43
C LYS A 35 -7.35 -0.16 3.68
N ILE A 36 -6.31 -0.41 2.89
CA ILE A 36 -5.68 0.61 2.03
C ILE A 36 -6.65 1.07 0.95
N HIS A 37 -7.37 0.14 0.32
CA HIS A 37 -8.41 0.48 -0.64
C HIS A 37 -9.48 1.39 -0.03
N ASP A 38 -10.01 1.01 1.14
CA ASP A 38 -11.08 1.75 1.81
C ASP A 38 -10.62 3.15 2.24
N LEU A 39 -9.36 3.29 2.68
CA LEU A 39 -8.76 4.59 2.96
C LEU A 39 -8.62 5.44 1.69
N ILE A 40 -7.91 4.93 0.67
CA ILE A 40 -7.57 5.73 -0.52
C ILE A 40 -8.83 6.08 -1.32
N VAL A 41 -9.67 5.10 -1.63
CA VAL A 41 -10.86 5.29 -2.48
C VAL A 41 -12.03 5.84 -1.66
N GLY A 42 -12.25 5.31 -0.46
CA GLY A 42 -13.41 5.66 0.35
C GLY A 42 -13.29 6.99 1.10
N GLN A 43 -12.07 7.43 1.45
CA GLN A 43 -11.89 8.59 2.33
C GLN A 43 -11.06 9.72 1.73
N LEU A 44 -10.07 9.39 0.87
CA LEU A 44 -9.15 10.36 0.27
C LEU A 44 -9.51 10.71 -1.18
N GLY A 45 -10.61 10.16 -1.71
CA GLY A 45 -11.05 10.43 -3.08
C GLY A 45 -10.08 9.96 -4.17
N GLY A 46 -9.18 9.04 -3.83
CA GLY A 46 -8.27 8.40 -4.76
C GLY A 46 -9.00 7.43 -5.69
N LYS A 47 -8.28 6.96 -6.71
CA LYS A 47 -8.81 6.03 -7.71
C LYS A 47 -7.90 4.81 -7.82
N LYS A 48 -8.47 3.61 -7.75
CA LYS A 48 -7.74 2.39 -8.10
C LYS A 48 -7.50 2.35 -9.61
N VAL A 49 -6.24 2.15 -9.99
CA VAL A 49 -5.76 2.14 -11.38
C VAL A 49 -5.54 0.71 -11.87
N ASN A 50 -4.99 -0.15 -11.00
CA ASN A 50 -4.73 -1.56 -11.29
C ASN A 50 -4.92 -2.37 -10.00
N ASP A 51 -5.32 -3.63 -10.12
CA ASP A 51 -5.54 -4.56 -9.02
C ASP A 51 -4.30 -5.39 -8.70
N ASP A 52 -3.58 -5.85 -9.71
CA ASP A 52 -2.49 -6.82 -9.57
C ASP A 52 -1.22 -6.36 -10.28
N TYR A 53 -0.71 -5.19 -9.88
CA TYR A 53 0.56 -4.72 -10.42
C TYR A 53 1.73 -5.43 -9.71
N PRO A 54 2.73 -5.97 -10.44
CA PRO A 54 3.86 -6.64 -9.81
C PRO A 54 4.63 -5.72 -8.85
N SER A 55 4.92 -6.22 -7.65
CA SER A 55 5.63 -5.48 -6.60
C SER A 55 7.15 -5.66 -6.76
N TYR A 56 7.90 -4.58 -7.00
CA TYR A 56 9.36 -4.62 -7.16
C TYR A 56 10.06 -3.89 -6.02
N TRP A 57 10.69 -4.65 -5.12
CA TRP A 57 11.33 -4.12 -3.90
C TRP A 57 12.86 -4.29 -3.86
N ALA A 58 13.48 -4.83 -4.92
CA ALA A 58 14.93 -4.84 -5.10
C ALA A 58 15.34 -4.73 -6.56
N ASN A 59 16.57 -4.28 -6.79
CA ASN A 59 17.20 -4.12 -8.11
C ASN A 59 17.80 -5.41 -8.71
N LEU A 60 17.44 -6.57 -8.19
CA LEU A 60 17.92 -7.86 -8.71
C LEU A 60 16.69 -8.73 -8.94
N ASP A 61 16.51 -9.22 -10.17
CA ASP A 61 15.37 -10.04 -10.61
C ASP A 61 15.13 -11.28 -9.73
N GLU A 62 16.14 -11.73 -8.99
CA GLU A 62 16.10 -12.89 -8.09
C GLU A 62 15.68 -12.55 -6.65
N VAL A 63 15.57 -11.25 -6.30
CA VAL A 63 15.32 -10.78 -4.93
C VAL A 63 14.09 -9.88 -4.88
N THR A 64 13.00 -10.30 -5.52
CA THR A 64 11.70 -9.83 -5.07
C THR A 64 11.56 -10.23 -3.60
N HIS A 65 11.73 -9.29 -2.66
CA HIS A 65 11.61 -9.47 -1.20
C HIS A 65 10.17 -9.76 -0.75
N ILE A 66 9.44 -10.48 -1.59
CA ILE A 66 8.27 -11.25 -1.22
C ILE A 66 8.71 -12.10 -0.01
N ASP A 67 7.91 -12.09 1.05
CA ASP A 67 8.13 -12.78 2.33
C ASP A 67 9.08 -12.14 3.36
N LYS A 68 10.16 -11.43 3.01
CA LYS A 68 11.10 -10.88 4.04
C LYS A 68 10.45 -9.86 4.99
N PHE A 69 9.51 -9.07 4.48
CA PHE A 69 8.65 -8.19 5.27
C PHE A 69 7.18 -8.58 5.13
N GLY A 70 6.91 -9.85 4.79
CA GLY A 70 5.58 -10.34 4.46
C GLY A 70 4.92 -9.65 3.26
N LEU A 71 5.66 -8.99 2.37
CA LEU A 71 5.10 -8.17 1.29
C LEU A 71 4.38 -9.02 0.24
N PRO A 72 3.32 -8.49 -0.41
CA PRO A 72 2.61 -9.23 -1.44
C PRO A 72 3.37 -9.23 -2.78
N LYS A 73 3.17 -10.29 -3.59
CA LYS A 73 3.83 -10.47 -4.91
C LYS A 73 3.34 -9.47 -5.95
N SER A 74 2.06 -9.13 -5.89
CA SER A 74 1.42 -8.07 -6.64
C SER A 74 0.68 -7.16 -5.67
N SER A 75 0.34 -5.95 -6.10
CA SER A 75 -0.48 -5.06 -5.30
C SER A 75 -1.31 -4.13 -6.17
N ALA A 76 -2.41 -3.64 -5.59
CA ALA A 76 -3.21 -2.62 -6.23
C ALA A 76 -2.42 -1.31 -6.34
N GLN A 77 -2.56 -0.63 -7.47
CA GLN A 77 -2.06 0.71 -7.67
C GLN A 77 -3.18 1.72 -7.61
N TYR A 78 -2.90 2.87 -7.03
CA TYR A 78 -3.84 3.96 -6.87
C TYR A 78 -3.28 5.26 -7.43
N GLU A 79 -4.18 6.12 -7.86
CA GLU A 79 -3.93 7.53 -8.09
C GLU A 79 -4.51 8.34 -6.94
N ILE A 80 -3.68 9.17 -6.31
CA ILE A 80 -4.09 10.06 -5.23
C ILE A 80 -3.63 11.49 -5.52
N ASN A 81 -4.39 12.48 -5.06
CA ASN A 81 -3.99 13.87 -5.10
C ASN A 81 -2.84 14.09 -4.10
N THR A 82 -1.80 14.83 -4.51
CA THR A 82 -0.68 15.16 -3.62
C THR A 82 -1.12 15.92 -2.37
N SER A 83 -2.25 16.63 -2.40
CA SER A 83 -2.81 17.31 -1.22
C SER A 83 -3.25 16.36 -0.10
N GLU A 84 -3.55 15.09 -0.42
CA GLU A 84 -4.03 14.11 0.55
C GLU A 84 -2.89 13.27 1.16
N LEU A 85 -1.63 13.49 0.74
CA LEU A 85 -0.50 12.68 1.20
C LEU A 85 -0.27 12.78 2.71
N GLU A 86 -0.35 13.98 3.28
CA GLU A 86 -0.21 14.17 4.73
C GLU A 86 -1.29 13.37 5.46
N ARG A 87 -2.55 13.52 5.03
CA ARG A 87 -3.69 12.81 5.61
C ARG A 87 -3.55 11.30 5.49
N LEU A 88 -3.07 10.79 4.35
CA LEU A 88 -2.78 9.37 4.14
C LEU A 88 -1.82 8.83 5.21
N TYR A 89 -0.68 9.50 5.41
CA TYR A 89 0.31 9.02 6.38
C TYR A 89 -0.12 9.22 7.84
N VAL A 90 -0.93 10.23 8.14
CA VAL A 90 -1.56 10.40 9.47
C VAL A 90 -2.48 9.21 9.76
N GLU A 91 -3.33 8.81 8.81
CA GLU A 91 -4.22 7.65 8.98
C GLU A 91 -3.43 6.34 9.13
N LEU A 92 -2.42 6.11 8.29
CA LEU A 92 -1.54 4.94 8.41
C LEU A 92 -0.80 4.91 9.75
N ASN A 93 -0.45 6.07 10.31
CA ASN A 93 0.18 6.15 11.61
C ASN A 93 -0.77 5.78 12.77
N ASN A 94 -2.08 5.77 12.54
CA ASN A 94 -3.06 5.34 13.53
C ASN A 94 -3.37 3.83 13.47
N TRP A 95 -2.75 3.11 12.52
CA TRP A 95 -2.89 1.65 12.38
C TRP A 95 -1.87 0.87 13.20
#